data_AF-A0A397MI30-F1
#
_entry.id   AF-A0A397MI30-F1
#
_cell.length_a   1.000
_cell.length_b   1.000
_cell.length_c   1.000
_cell.angle_alpha   90.00
_cell.angle_beta   90.00
_cell.angle_gamma   90.00
#
_symmetry.space_group_name_H-M   'P 1'
#
loop_
_entity.id
_entity.type
_entity.pdbx_description
1 polymer ?
#
loop_
_entity_poly.entity_id
_entity_poly.type
_entity_poly.pdbx_seq_one_letter_code
_entity_poly.pdbx_strand_id
1 'polypeptide(L)' 'MAGLDAFAPVRSKEYYRWSNIKRGKARLGAEEIEQINALFPHYRWWLSTGEVMPEVGQTSPAYDEANRNLSQPNAG' A
#
# COMPACT_ATOMS: atom_id res chain seq x y z
N MET A 1 -7.95 7.10 -5.03
CA MET A 1 -6.77 6.78 -4.22
C MET A 1 -7.21 6.81 -2.77
N ALA A 2 -7.17 5.68 -2.06
CA ALA A 2 -7.57 5.64 -0.66
C ALA A 2 -6.61 6.52 0.16
N GLY A 3 -7.15 7.52 0.87
CA GLY A 3 -6.37 8.34 1.79
C GLY A 3 -6.24 7.68 3.16
N LEU A 4 -5.69 8.41 4.13
CA LEU A 4 -5.62 7.93 5.52
C LEU A 4 -7.01 7.72 6.15
N ASP A 5 -8.03 8.35 5.58
CA ASP A 5 -9.45 8.20 5.92
C ASP A 5 -9.98 6.78 5.66
N ALA A 6 -9.34 6.00 4.79
CA ALA A 6 -9.68 4.59 4.58
C ALA A 6 -9.31 3.69 5.76
N PHE A 7 -8.37 4.13 6.61
CA PHE A 7 -7.90 3.35 7.77
C PHE A 7 -8.49 3.85 9.09
N ALA A 8 -8.88 5.11 9.16
CA ALA A 8 -9.43 5.69 10.38
C ALA A 8 -10.27 6.94 10.09
N PRO A 9 -11.34 7.21 10.87
CA PRO A 9 -12.11 8.43 10.75
C PRO A 9 -11.24 9.68 10.89
N VAL A 10 -11.46 10.68 10.04
CA VAL A 10 -10.69 11.93 10.06
C VAL A 10 -10.74 12.58 11.44
N ARG A 11 -9.57 13.05 11.93
CA ARG A 11 -9.36 13.63 13.28
C ARG A 11 -9.52 12.66 14.46
N SER A 12 -9.67 11.36 14.22
CA SER A 12 -9.54 10.35 15.29
C SER A 12 -8.09 10.17 15.75
N LYS A 13 -7.91 9.54 16.91
CA LYS A 13 -6.58 9.18 17.44
C LYS A 13 -5.84 8.27 16.46
N GLU A 14 -6.54 7.31 15.89
CA GLU A 14 -6.06 6.32 14.92
C GLU A 14 -5.63 7.03 13.63
N TYR A 15 -6.38 8.03 13.18
CA TYR A 15 -6.00 8.86 12.03
C TYR A 15 -4.68 9.60 12.25
N TYR A 16 -4.47 10.18 13.45
CA TYR A 16 -3.18 10.79 13.79
C TYR A 16 -2.04 9.78 13.87
N ARG A 17 -2.32 8.57 14.36
CA ARG A 17 -1.34 7.47 14.37
C ARG A 17 -0.93 7.09 12.94
N TRP A 18 -1.89 6.87 12.04
CA TRP A 18 -1.64 6.65 10.61
C TRP A 18 -0.86 7.80 9.97
N SER A 19 -1.18 9.05 10.32
CA SER A 19 -0.42 10.21 9.87
C SER A 19 1.02 10.22 10.38
N ASN A 20 1.29 9.74 11.60
CA ASN A 20 2.63 9.65 12.14
C ASN A 20 3.43 8.52 11.51
N ILE A 21 2.81 7.37 11.26
CA ILE A 21 3.42 6.24 10.53
C ILE A 21 3.82 6.68 9.12
N LYS A 22 2.90 7.31 8.37
CA LYS A 22 3.19 7.84 7.02
C LYS A 22 4.36 8.82 7.00
N ARG A 23 4.57 9.58 8.08
CA ARG A 23 5.65 10.57 8.24
C ARG A 23 6.93 9.98 8.85
N GLY A 24 6.99 8.67 9.10
CA GLY A 24 8.14 8.00 9.74
C GLY A 24 8.32 8.36 11.22
N LYS A 25 7.33 9.00 11.86
CA LYS A 25 7.37 9.40 13.28
C LYS A 25 6.91 8.27 14.23
N ALA A 26 6.35 7.20 13.68
CA ALA A 26 5.95 6.01 14.42
C ALA A 26 6.27 4.77 13.58
N ARG A 27 6.59 3.66 14.25
CA ARG A 27 6.80 2.37 13.59
C ARG A 27 5.45 1.73 13.25
N LEU A 28 5.39 1.08 12.09
CA LEU A 28 4.27 0.24 11.68
C LEU A 28 4.25 -1.04 12.54
N GLY A 29 3.11 -1.36 13.16
CA GLY A 29 2.90 -2.58 13.92
C GLY A 29 2.06 -3.61 13.17
N ALA A 30 1.77 -4.74 13.83
CA ALA A 30 0.99 -5.84 13.27
C ALA A 30 -0.44 -5.43 12.90
N GLU A 31 -1.13 -4.68 13.78
CA GLU A 31 -2.51 -4.21 13.54
C GLU A 31 -2.62 -3.36 12.26
N GLU A 32 -1.64 -2.48 12.04
CA GLU A 32 -1.61 -1.66 10.84
C GLU A 32 -1.33 -2.49 9.58
N ILE A 33 -0.44 -3.48 9.67
CA ILE A 33 -0.18 -4.42 8.57
C ILE A 33 -1.46 -5.18 8.22
N GLU A 34 -2.22 -5.64 9.21
CA GLU A 34 -3.50 -6.32 8.98
C GLU A 34 -4.52 -5.41 8.28
N GLN A 35 -4.65 -4.15 8.69
CA GLN A 35 -5.53 -3.19 8.03
C GLN A 35 -5.11 -2.90 6.58
N ILE A 36 -3.81 -2.74 6.31
CA ILE A 36 -3.31 -2.57 4.93
C ILE A 36 -3.60 -3.81 4.10
N ASN A 37 -3.35 -5.01 4.64
CA ASN A 37 -3.61 -6.26 3.94
C ASN A 37 -5.10 -6.45 3.62
N ALA A 38 -6.01 -5.96 4.45
CA ALA A 38 -7.45 -6.02 4.21
C ALA A 38 -7.89 -5.10 3.05
N LEU A 39 -7.30 -3.90 2.95
CA LEU A 39 -7.62 -2.94 1.88
C LEU A 39 -6.90 -3.25 0.56
N PHE A 40 -5.69 -3.80 0.64
CA PHE A 40 -4.82 -4.08 -0.50
C PHE A 40 -4.35 -5.54 -0.52
N PRO A 41 -5.28 -6.51 -0.68
CA PRO A 41 -4.96 -7.94 -0.61
C PRO A 41 -4.02 -8.43 -1.72
N HIS A 42 -3.97 -7.71 -2.84
CA HIS A 42 -3.08 -7.95 -3.98
C HIS A 42 -1.62 -7.56 -3.70
N TYR A 43 -1.37 -6.80 -2.63
CA TYR A 43 -0.03 -6.40 -2.21
C TYR A 43 0.46 -7.17 -0.98
N ARG A 44 -0.31 -8.14 -0.48
CA ARG A 44 -0.03 -8.84 0.79
C ARG A 44 1.32 -9.56 0.77
N TRP A 45 1.64 -10.24 -0.34
CA TRP A 45 2.92 -10.94 -0.47
C TRP A 45 4.10 -9.96 -0.37
N TRP A 46 4.04 -8.88 -1.13
CA TRP A 46 5.05 -7.82 -1.14
C TRP A 46 5.20 -7.14 0.21
N LEU A 47 4.10 -6.81 0.88
CA LEU A 47 4.13 -6.20 2.21
C LEU A 47 4.77 -7.11 3.27
N SER A 48 4.68 -8.42 3.09
CA SER A 48 5.20 -9.40 4.05
C SER A 48 6.64 -9.82 3.77
N THR A 49 7.01 -9.94 2.50
CA THR A 49 8.29 -10.55 2.05
C THR A 49 9.24 -9.58 1.36
N GLY A 50 8.71 -8.46 0.83
CA GLY A 50 9.44 -7.55 -0.05
C GLY A 50 9.49 -7.99 -1.52
N GLU A 51 8.97 -9.18 -1.86
CA GLU A 51 8.99 -9.75 -3.20
C GLU A 51 7.62 -9.62 -3.90
N VAL A 52 7.57 -9.83 -5.22
CA VAL A 52 6.32 -9.87 -5.99
C VAL A 52 6.15 -11.25 -6.65
N MET A 53 4.90 -11.71 -6.80
CA MET A 53 4.50 -12.90 -7.54
C MET A 53 3.37 -12.55 -8.52
N PRO A 54 3.69 -11.85 -9.64
CA PRO A 54 2.69 -11.38 -10.60
C PRO A 54 1.82 -12.49 -11.17
N GLU A 55 2.35 -13.71 -11.29
CA GLU A 55 1.66 -14.89 -11.82
C GLU A 55 0.43 -15.31 -11.01
N VAL A 56 0.38 -14.97 -9.72
CA VAL A 56 -0.78 -15.21 -8.85
C VAL A 56 -1.50 -13.91 -8.45
N GLY A 57 -1.23 -12.81 -9.18
CA GLY A 57 -1.84 -11.50 -8.93
C GLY A 57 -1.36 -10.83 -7.65
N GLN A 58 -0.20 -11.24 -7.13
CA GLN A 58 0.42 -10.62 -5.95
C GLN A 58 1.55 -9.68 -6.42
N THR A 59 1.28 -8.39 -6.49
CA THR A 59 2.18 -7.40 -7.08
C THR A 59 2.64 -6.37 -6.05
N SER A 60 3.26 -5.28 -6.52
CA SER A 60 3.57 -4.11 -5.71
C SER A 60 3.19 -2.84 -6.47
N PRO A 61 2.96 -1.72 -5.78
CA PRO A 61 2.66 -0.45 -6.46
C PRO A 61 3.71 -0.05 -7.50
N ALA A 62 5.00 -0.29 -7.20
CA ALA A 62 6.10 0.00 -8.11
C ALA A 62 6.07 -0.92 -9.36
N TYR A 63 5.76 -2.21 -9.17
CA TYR A 63 5.60 -3.15 -10.28
C TYR A 63 4.41 -2.74 -11.18
N ASP A 64 3.27 -2.41 -10.58
CA ASP A 64 2.06 -2.03 -11.32
C ASP A 64 2.26 -0.71 -12.08
N GLU A 65 2.96 0.27 -11.49
CA GLU A 65 3.32 1.52 -12.15
C GLU A 65 4.25 1.27 -13.35
N ALA A 66 5.30 0.47 -13.17
CA ALA A 66 6.22 0.11 -14.25
C ALA A 66 5.50 -0.63 -15.38
N ASN A 67 4.66 -1.61 -15.05
CA ASN A 67 3.91 -2.41 -16.03
C ASN A 67 2.88 -1.56 -16.80
N ARG A 68 2.26 -0.58 -16.13
CA ARG A 68 1.39 0.41 -16.77
C ARG A 68 2.14 1.30 -17.76
N ASN A 69 3.33 1.77 -17.39
CA ASN A 69 4.16 2.61 -18.25
C ASN A 69 4.68 1.86 -19.49
N LEU A 70 4.98 0.56 -19.36
CA LEU A 70 5.34 -0.29 -20.51
C LEU A 70 4.17 -0.49 -21.49
N SER A 71 2.94 -0.52 -20.96
CA SER A 71 1.72 -0.65 -21.77
C SER A 71 1.30 0.66 -22.46
N GLN A 72 1.93 1.79 -22.11
CA GLN A 72 1.77 3.07 -22.81
C GLN A 72 3.00 3.33 -23.68
N PRO A 73 3.00 2.90 -24.95
CA PRO A 73 4.00 3.39 -25.88
C PRO A 73 3.79 4.90 -26.02
N ASN A 74 4.72 5.70 -25.47
CA ASN A 74 4.94 7.05 -25.97
C ASN A 74 5.47 6.89 -27.41
N ALA A 75 4.54 6.74 -28.35
CA ALA A 75 4.78 6.95 -29.76
C ALA A 75 4.68 8.46 -30.02
N GLY A 76 5.83 9.12 -30.06
CA GLY A 76 5.96 10.55 -30.35
C GLY A 76 7.39 11.01 -30.18
#